data_AF-A0A7Y9EIG6-F1
#
_entry.id   AF-A0A7Y9EIG6-F1
#
_cell.length_a   1.000
_cell.length_b   1.000
_cell.length_c   1.000
_cell.angle_alpha   90.00
_cell.angle_beta   90.00
_cell.angle_gamma   90.00
#
_symmetry.space_group_name_H-M   'P 1'
#
loop_
_entity.id
_entity.type
_entity.pdbx_description
1 polymer ?
#
loop_
_entity_poly.entity_id
_entity_poly.type
_entity_poly.pdbx_seq_one_letter_code
_entity_poly.pdbx_strand_id
1 'polypeptide(L)'
;MALLPATAQRPRPPVWIAGFWPNRRPMRRAARWDGAVPLFGPGSHGRAPDVEDVRDLAAYVRRHPSCAASNRARRRSDVTVPSGFP
;
A
#
# COMPACT_ATOMS: atom_id res chain seq x y z
N MET A 1 28.43 3.82 -4.70
CA MET A 1 27.88 4.22 -6.02
C MET A 1 26.60 5.00 -5.80
N ALA A 2 26.49 6.21 -6.33
CA ALA A 2 25.28 7.02 -6.26
C ALA A 2 24.63 7.07 -7.65
N LEU A 3 23.33 6.81 -7.74
CA LEU A 3 22.56 6.97 -8.97
C LEU A 3 22.16 8.44 -9.10
N LEU A 4 22.65 9.12 -10.13
CA LEU A 4 22.40 10.53 -10.41
C LEU A 4 21.73 10.70 -11.78
N PRO A 5 20.85 11.71 -11.95
CA PRO A 5 20.40 12.69 -10.95
C PRO A 5 19.35 12.13 -9.98
N ALA A 6 19.20 12.76 -8.81
CA ALA A 6 18.15 12.41 -7.84
C ALA A 6 16.74 12.71 -8.42
N THR A 7 15.71 12.05 -7.88
CA THR A 7 14.31 12.28 -8.28
C THR A 7 13.96 13.77 -8.16
N ALA A 8 13.46 14.36 -9.25
CA ALA A 8 13.08 15.78 -9.27
C ALA A 8 11.87 16.08 -8.34
N GLN A 9 11.01 15.09 -8.07
CA GLN A 9 9.78 15.28 -7.31
C GLN A 9 10.05 15.27 -5.78
N ARG A 10 9.63 16.36 -5.11
CA ARG A 10 9.66 16.53 -3.65
C ARG A 10 8.27 16.94 -3.14
N PRO A 11 7.68 16.25 -2.14
CA PRO A 11 8.18 15.04 -1.47
C PRO A 11 8.30 13.87 -2.45
N ARG A 12 9.08 12.86 -2.09
CA ARG A 12 9.23 11.65 -2.91
C ARG A 12 7.86 11.09 -3.31
N PRO A 13 7.68 10.56 -4.53
CA PRO A 13 6.44 9.91 -4.93
C PRO A 13 6.07 8.79 -3.92
N PRO A 14 4.77 8.60 -3.63
CA PRO A 14 4.33 7.50 -2.79
C PRO A 14 4.58 6.17 -3.51
N VAL A 15 5.07 5.19 -2.76
CA VAL A 15 5.30 3.83 -3.25
C VAL A 15 4.29 2.90 -2.59
N TRP A 16 3.45 2.28 -3.42
CA TRP A 16 2.48 1.28 -2.98
C TRP A 16 2.86 -0.10 -3.49
N ILE A 17 2.68 -1.11 -2.65
CA ILE A 17 2.99 -2.49 -3.01
C ILE A 17 1.71 -3.21 -3.41
N ALA A 18 1.65 -3.62 -4.67
CA ALA A 18 0.59 -4.50 -5.17
C ALA A 18 0.83 -5.96 -4.73
N GLY A 19 -0.24 -6.69 -4.47
CA GLY A 19 -0.15 -8.12 -4.24
C GLY A 19 -1.49 -8.79 -3.97
N PHE A 20 -1.58 -10.08 -4.32
CA PHE A 20 -2.78 -10.86 -4.08
C PHE A 20 -3.02 -11.10 -2.60
N TRP A 21 -4.21 -10.73 -2.11
CA TRP A 21 -4.73 -11.21 -0.84
C TRP A 21 -5.29 -12.63 -1.03
N PRO A 22 -5.11 -13.57 -0.08
CA PRO A 22 -4.55 -13.44 1.27
C PRO A 22 -3.04 -13.72 1.39
N ASN A 23 -2.24 -13.58 0.32
CA ASN A 23 -0.81 -13.85 0.39
C ASN A 23 -0.11 -12.87 1.35
N ARG A 24 0.44 -13.44 2.43
CA ARG A 24 1.00 -12.68 3.56
C ARG A 24 2.32 -11.97 3.23
N ARG A 25 3.14 -12.56 2.36
CA ARG A 25 4.48 -12.05 1.97
C ARG A 25 4.43 -10.64 1.35
N PRO A 26 3.63 -10.36 0.31
CA PRO A 26 3.53 -9.01 -0.25
C PRO A 26 2.94 -8.01 0.74
N MET A 27 1.99 -8.42 1.58
CA MET A 27 1.37 -7.53 2.58
C MET A 27 2.34 -7.12 3.69
N ARG A 28 3.22 -8.02 4.14
CA ARG A 28 4.31 -7.66 5.06
C ARG A 28 5.28 -6.68 4.43
N ARG A 29 5.56 -6.81 3.13
CA ARG A 29 6.38 -5.84 2.40
C ARG A 29 5.67 -4.50 2.35
N ALA A 30 4.39 -4.48 1.97
CA ALA A 30 3.58 -3.28 1.87
C ALA A 30 3.53 -2.45 3.17
N ALA A 31 3.52 -3.12 4.32
CA ALA A 31 3.56 -2.46 5.63
C ALA A 31 4.88 -1.69 5.92
N ARG A 32 5.92 -1.87 5.09
CA ARG A 32 7.19 -1.12 5.14
C ARG A 32 7.22 0.11 4.22
N TRP A 33 6.24 0.25 3.34
CA TRP A 33 6.16 1.31 2.32
C TRP A 33 4.97 2.24 2.59
N ASP A 34 4.58 3.06 1.61
CA ASP A 34 3.50 4.04 1.77
C ASP A 34 2.10 3.43 1.64
N GLY A 35 1.97 2.13 1.38
CA GLY A 35 0.67 1.48 1.30
C GLY A 35 0.69 0.12 0.61
N ALA A 36 -0.49 -0.51 0.64
CA ALA A 36 -0.78 -1.76 -0.04
C ALA A 36 -1.89 -1.52 -1.07
N VAL A 37 -1.75 -2.12 -2.25
CA VAL A 37 -2.82 -2.24 -3.24
C VAL A 37 -3.17 -3.72 -3.37
N PRO A 38 -4.14 -4.22 -2.58
CA PRO A 38 -4.51 -5.62 -2.63
C PRO A 38 -5.23 -5.97 -3.93
N LEU A 39 -4.95 -7.17 -4.42
CA LEU A 39 -5.73 -7.81 -5.48
C LEU A 39 -6.50 -8.97 -4.86
N PHE A 40 -7.82 -9.04 -5.05
CA PHE A 40 -8.69 -10.04 -4.41
C PHE A 40 -8.99 -11.22 -5.36
N GLY A 41 -7.96 -11.65 -6.09
CA GLY A 41 -8.01 -12.78 -7.02
C GLY A 41 -7.73 -12.40 -8.48
N PRO A 42 -7.37 -13.38 -9.34
CA PRO A 42 -7.18 -13.14 -10.77
C PRO A 42 -8.46 -12.60 -11.41
N GLY A 43 -8.35 -11.57 -12.28
CA GLY A 43 -9.51 -11.01 -12.98
C GLY A 43 -10.47 -10.19 -12.11
N SER A 44 -10.15 -9.94 -10.84
CA SER A 44 -10.94 -9.07 -9.95
C SER A 44 -10.78 -7.57 -10.24
N HIS A 45 -10.01 -7.21 -11.26
CA HIS A 45 -9.81 -5.82 -11.67
C HIS A 45 -11.16 -5.15 -11.98
N GLY A 46 -11.43 -4.01 -11.35
CA GLY A 46 -12.68 -3.26 -11.53
C GLY A 46 -13.87 -3.72 -10.68
N ARG A 47 -13.74 -4.84 -9.93
CA ARG A 47 -14.78 -5.26 -8.98
C ARG A 47 -14.42 -4.79 -7.57
N ALA A 48 -15.37 -4.15 -6.89
CA ALA A 48 -15.21 -3.84 -5.49
C ALA A 48 -15.09 -5.16 -4.69
N PRO A 49 -14.05 -5.30 -3.85
CA PRO A 49 -13.91 -6.46 -2.97
C PRO A 49 -14.97 -6.44 -1.87
N ASP A 50 -15.11 -7.60 -1.22
CA ASP A 50 -15.95 -7.71 -0.04
C ASP A 50 -15.41 -6.84 1.11
N VAL A 51 -16.30 -6.26 1.91
CA VAL A 51 -15.92 -5.34 2.99
C VAL A 51 -15.15 -6.07 4.08
N GLU A 52 -15.47 -7.33 4.33
CA GLU A 52 -14.81 -8.18 5.32
C GLU A 52 -13.36 -8.45 4.91
N ASP A 53 -13.13 -8.72 3.63
CA ASP A 53 -11.78 -8.92 3.08
C ASP A 53 -10.91 -7.66 3.22
N VAL A 54 -11.49 -6.48 2.97
CA VAL A 54 -10.80 -5.19 3.15
C VAL A 54 -10.47 -4.95 4.62
N ARG A 55 -11.41 -5.25 5.53
CA ARG A 55 -11.20 -5.12 6.99
C ARG A 55 -10.08 -6.05 7.47
N ASP A 56 -10.07 -7.29 7.02
CA ASP A 56 -9.08 -8.29 7.38
C ASP A 56 -7.68 -7.91 6.89
N LEU A 57 -7.58 -7.46 5.64
CA LEU A 57 -6.36 -6.91 5.10
C LEU A 57 -5.86 -5.72 5.92
N ALA A 58 -6.72 -4.74 6.16
CA ALA A 58 -6.34 -3.52 6.86
C ALA A 58 -5.88 -3.85 8.29
N ALA A 59 -6.55 -4.79 8.95
CA ALA A 59 -6.14 -5.29 10.27
C ALA A 59 -4.78 -6.01 10.21
N TYR A 60 -4.55 -6.82 9.18
CA TYR A 60 -3.26 -7.51 8.98
C TYR A 60 -2.12 -6.52 8.76
N VAL A 61 -2.26 -5.55 7.86
CA VAL A 61 -1.21 -4.55 7.58
C VAL A 61 -0.92 -3.71 8.83
N ARG A 62 -1.95 -3.31 9.58
CA ARG A 62 -1.79 -2.56 10.85
C ARG A 62 -1.08 -3.35 11.95
N ARG A 63 -1.21 -4.68 11.98
CA ARG A 63 -0.50 -5.55 12.94
C ARG A 63 0.97 -5.77 12.59
N HIS A 64 1.38 -5.47 11.35
CA HIS A 64 2.75 -5.69 10.88
C HIS A 64 3.48 -4.38 10.52
N PRO A 65 3.43 -3.32 11.35
CA PRO A 65 4.19 -2.12 11.06
C PRO A 65 5.68 -2.48 11.12
N SER A 66 6.46 -2.08 10.12
CA SER A 66 7.90 -2.08 10.34
C SER A 66 8.23 -1.04 11.39
N CYS A 67 9.18 -1.38 12.27
CA CYS A 67 9.79 -0.51 13.26
C CYS A 67 10.34 0.83 12.70
N ALA A 68 10.38 1.02 11.37
CA ALA A 68 10.66 2.29 10.71
C ALA A 68 9.41 3.19 10.64
N ALA A 69 8.98 3.70 11.80
CA ALA A 69 7.88 4.67 11.92
C ALA A 69 8.28 6.10 11.48
N SER A 70 9.08 6.27 10.42
CA SER A 70 9.51 7.60 9.98
C SER A 70 8.55 8.28 9.00
N ASN A 71 7.59 7.57 8.39
CA ASN A 71 6.72 8.15 7.36
C ASN A 71 5.25 8.34 7.78
N ARG A 72 4.91 8.06 9.04
CA ARG A 72 3.54 8.15 9.56
C ARG A 72 3.09 9.59 9.85
N ALA A 73 4.03 10.52 10.02
CA ALA A 73 3.75 11.90 10.43
C ALA A 73 2.95 12.73 9.39
N ARG A 74 2.81 12.29 8.13
CA ARG A 74 2.01 12.98 7.10
C ARG A 74 0.58 12.46 6.93
N ARG A 75 0.19 11.36 7.61
CA ARG A 75 -1.02 10.59 7.29
C ARG A 75 -2.36 11.13 7.82
N ARG A 76 -2.39 12.21 8.60
CA ARG A 76 -3.66 12.62 9.24
C ARG A 76 -4.70 13.22 8.28
N SER A 77 -4.38 13.43 6.99
CA SER A 77 -5.26 14.14 6.06
C SER A 77 -5.79 13.38 4.84
N ASP A 78 -5.32 12.18 4.49
CA ASP A 78 -5.73 11.55 3.22
C ASP A 78 -6.00 10.05 3.36
N VAL A 79 -7.25 9.71 3.67
CA VAL A 79 -7.85 8.45 3.22
C VAL A 79 -8.53 8.77 1.89
N THR A 80 -7.76 8.70 0.81
CA THR A 80 -8.29 8.74 -0.55
C THR A 80 -8.25 7.32 -1.08
N VAL A 81 -9.42 6.72 -1.26
CA VAL A 81 -9.59 5.53 -2.09
C VAL A 81 -9.35 5.96 -3.53
N PRO A 82 -8.30 5.48 -4.22
CA PRO A 82 -8.13 5.81 -5.63
C PRO A 82 -9.22 5.09 -6.44
N SER A 83 -10.31 5.80 -6.72
CA SER A 83 -11.26 5.46 -7.76
C SER A 83 -10.59 5.74 -9.11
N GLY A 84 -10.30 4.67 -9.85
CA GLY A 84 -9.81 4.73 -11.24
C GLY A 84 -8.31 4.51 -11.38
N PHE A 85 -7.92 3.26 -11.69
CA PHE A 85 -6.81 3.03 -12.60
C PHE A 85 -7.43 2.80 -13.99
N PRO A 86 -6.93 3.43 -15.07
CA PRO A 86 -7.37 3.14 -16.43
C PRO A 86 -7.06 1.69 -16.83
#